data_AF-A0A1L8D2S2-F1
#
_entry.id   AF-A0A1L8D2S2-F1
#
_cell.length_a   1.000
_cell.length_b   1.000
_cell.length_c   1.000
_cell.angle_alpha   90.00
_cell.angle_beta   90.00
_cell.angle_gamma   90.00
#
_symmetry.space_group_name_H-M   'P 1'
#
loop_
_entity.id
_entity.type
_entity.pdbx_description
1 polymer ?
#
loop_
_entity_poly.entity_id
_entity_poly.type
_entity_poly.pdbx_seq_one_letter_code
_entity_poly.pdbx_strand_id
1 'polypeptide(L)'
;MVILSTVKQTDFSTLKIRLLHSNIIPFKTICYYVINWSKSGISRINIIANIAAFIPLGFLLLRLLDKGNKFKKIILISLILSLLFEIIQLITGIGNFDIDDVILNVIGSMVGVIVYNLFEKVKT
;
A
#
# COMPACT_ATOMS: atom_id res chain seq x y z
N MET A 1 4.18 -22.91 7.74
CA MET A 1 3.19 -24.03 7.68
C MET A 1 1.77 -23.53 7.40
N VAL A 2 1.31 -22.43 8.02
CA VAL A 2 -0.06 -21.88 7.82
C VAL A 2 -0.31 -21.28 6.42
N ILE A 3 0.61 -20.48 5.86
CA ILE A 3 0.40 -19.84 4.55
C ILE A 3 0.24 -20.88 3.42
N LEU A 4 1.07 -21.92 3.43
CA LEU A 4 1.01 -23.02 2.46
C LEU A 4 -0.28 -23.84 2.58
N SER A 5 -0.81 -24.03 3.79
CA SER A 5 -2.12 -24.67 3.96
C SER A 5 -3.25 -23.77 3.45
N THR A 6 -3.21 -22.45 3.69
CA THR A 6 -4.27 -21.54 3.22
C THR A 6 -4.26 -21.44 1.70
N VAL A 7 -3.09 -21.34 1.06
CA VAL A 7 -2.97 -21.32 -0.41
C VAL A 7 -3.45 -22.63 -1.04
N LYS A 8 -3.16 -23.79 -0.43
CA LYS A 8 -3.66 -25.09 -0.90
C LYS A 8 -5.18 -25.25 -0.76
N GLN A 9 -5.80 -24.47 0.12
CA GLN A 9 -7.23 -24.52 0.43
C GLN A 9 -8.04 -23.46 -0.33
N THR A 10 -7.37 -22.48 -0.96
CA THR A 10 -8.01 -21.48 -1.82
C THR A 10 -8.48 -22.13 -3.13
N ASP A 11 -9.74 -22.52 -3.19
CA ASP A 11 -10.39 -22.93 -4.43
C ASP A 11 -10.87 -21.71 -5.25
N PHE A 12 -11.30 -21.94 -6.49
CA PHE A 12 -11.81 -20.88 -7.37
C PHE A 12 -13.07 -20.20 -6.79
N SER A 13 -13.92 -20.96 -6.10
CA SER A 13 -15.14 -20.46 -5.43
C SER A 13 -14.80 -19.40 -4.39
N THR A 14 -13.83 -19.70 -3.55
CA THR A 14 -13.36 -18.88 -2.43
C THR A 14 -12.70 -17.62 -2.95
N LEU A 15 -11.87 -17.73 -4.00
CA LEU A 15 -11.27 -16.57 -4.64
C LEU A 15 -12.34 -15.65 -5.24
N LYS A 16 -13.37 -16.21 -5.88
CA LYS A 16 -14.50 -15.45 -6.43
C LYS A 16 -15.25 -14.69 -5.33
N ILE A 17 -15.52 -15.35 -4.19
CA ILE A 17 -16.16 -14.69 -3.04
C ILE A 17 -15.28 -13.55 -2.51
N ARG A 18 -13.98 -13.74 -2.40
CA ARG A 18 -13.07 -12.68 -1.95
C ARG A 18 -13.02 -11.51 -2.93
N LEU A 19 -12.97 -11.78 -4.23
CA LEU A 19 -13.04 -10.76 -5.28
C LEU A 19 -14.31 -9.92 -5.22
N LEU A 20 -15.45 -10.51 -4.86
CA LEU A 20 -16.71 -9.77 -4.67
C LEU A 20 -16.67 -8.81 -3.48
N HIS A 21 -15.84 -9.09 -2.48
CA HIS A 21 -15.66 -8.23 -1.30
C HIS A 21 -14.51 -7.22 -1.48
N SER A 22 -13.72 -7.35 -2.53
CA SER A 22 -12.62 -6.43 -2.84
C SER A 22 -13.14 -5.04 -3.23
N ASN A 23 -12.40 -4.00 -2.85
CA ASN A 23 -12.64 -2.65 -3.36
C ASN A 23 -11.77 -2.39 -4.59
N ILE A 24 -12.41 -2.25 -5.74
CA ILE A 24 -11.77 -1.85 -7.00
C ILE A 24 -12.14 -0.42 -7.41
N ILE A 25 -12.96 0.28 -6.63
CA ILE A 25 -13.42 1.64 -6.90
C ILE A 25 -12.49 2.60 -6.17
N PRO A 26 -11.68 3.40 -6.90
CA PRO A 26 -10.79 4.36 -6.28
C PRO A 26 -11.55 5.37 -5.42
N PHE A 27 -10.91 5.75 -4.32
CA PHE A 27 -11.34 6.69 -3.30
C PHE A 27 -12.54 6.26 -2.46
N LYS A 28 -13.12 5.08 -2.67
CA LYS A 28 -14.29 4.61 -1.91
C LYS A 28 -13.96 4.44 -0.43
N THR A 29 -12.93 3.68 -0.12
CA THR A 29 -12.52 3.37 1.25
C THR A 29 -11.84 4.58 1.90
N ILE A 30 -11.04 5.35 1.15
CA ILE A 30 -10.46 6.62 1.63
C ILE A 30 -11.58 7.57 2.07
N CYS A 31 -12.60 7.81 1.25
CA CYS A 31 -13.71 8.68 1.62
C CYS A 31 -14.44 8.16 2.86
N TYR A 32 -14.68 6.84 2.93
CA TYR A 32 -15.29 6.21 4.11
C TYR A 32 -14.47 6.46 5.39
N TYR A 33 -13.15 6.31 5.33
CA TYR A 33 -12.27 6.55 6.47
C TYR A 33 -12.20 8.02 6.87
N VAL A 34 -12.16 8.93 5.89
CA VAL A 34 -12.13 10.38 6.14
C VAL A 34 -13.44 10.87 6.78
N ILE A 35 -14.59 10.43 6.29
CA ILE A 35 -15.90 10.80 6.86
C ILE A 35 -16.02 10.29 8.30
N ASN A 36 -15.47 9.10 8.58
CA ASN A 36 -15.50 8.49 9.91
C ASN A 36 -14.27 8.80 10.76
N TRP A 37 -13.43 9.75 10.34
CA TRP A 37 -12.12 10.00 10.93
C TRP A 37 -12.18 10.26 12.43
N SER A 38 -13.10 11.11 12.89
CA SER A 38 -13.26 11.45 14.31
C SER A 38 -13.96 10.35 15.11
N LYS A 39 -14.72 9.49 14.45
CA LYS A 39 -15.60 8.49 15.09
C LYS A 39 -14.92 7.13 15.27
N SER A 40 -13.95 6.80 14.42
CA SER A 40 -13.31 5.49 14.38
C SER A 40 -11.78 5.62 14.44
N GLY A 41 -11.19 5.10 15.51
CA GLY A 41 -9.73 4.96 15.59
C GLY A 41 -9.17 4.05 14.50
N ILE A 42 -9.93 3.03 14.11
CA ILE A 42 -9.54 2.06 13.08
C ILE A 42 -9.40 2.76 11.71
N SER A 43 -10.32 3.67 11.36
CA SER A 43 -10.24 4.43 10.10
C SER A 43 -8.96 5.26 10.01
N ARG A 44 -8.53 5.86 11.13
CA ARG A 44 -7.28 6.63 11.19
C ARG A 44 -6.07 5.72 11.05
N ILE A 45 -6.07 4.61 11.78
CA ILE A 45 -4.97 3.63 11.74
C ILE A 45 -4.81 3.08 10.32
N ASN A 46 -5.89 2.77 9.60
CA ASN A 46 -5.79 2.24 8.25
C ASN A 46 -5.12 3.23 7.28
N ILE A 47 -5.55 4.49 7.27
CA ILE A 47 -4.91 5.53 6.43
C ILE A 47 -3.43 5.71 6.81
N ILE A 48 -3.16 5.88 8.11
CA ILE A 48 -1.81 6.17 8.59
C ILE A 48 -0.87 4.98 8.38
N ALA A 49 -1.33 3.76 8.64
CA ALA A 49 -0.53 2.56 8.52
C ALA A 49 -0.14 2.28 7.06
N ASN A 50 -1.06 2.44 6.11
CA ASN A 50 -0.75 2.26 4.69
C ASN A 50 0.26 3.29 4.19
N ILE A 51 0.06 4.57 4.50
CA ILE A 51 1.05 5.62 4.18
C ILE A 51 2.40 5.30 4.85
N ALA A 52 2.41 4.99 6.15
CA ALA A 52 3.63 4.76 6.91
C ALA A 52 4.42 3.53 6.42
N ALA A 53 3.74 2.48 5.97
CA ALA A 53 4.37 1.26 5.48
C ALA A 53 5.31 1.50 4.28
N PHE A 54 5.00 2.49 3.44
CA PHE A 54 5.77 2.78 2.23
C PHE A 54 6.75 3.96 2.36
N ILE A 55 6.76 4.68 3.48
CA ILE A 55 7.76 5.74 3.75
C ILE A 55 9.20 5.22 3.64
N PRO A 56 9.58 4.09 4.30
CA PRO A 56 10.94 3.58 4.20
C PRO A 56 11.33 3.17 2.77
N LEU A 57 10.36 2.66 1.98
CA LEU A 57 10.58 2.30 0.58
C LEU A 57 10.92 3.53 -0.26
N GLY A 58 10.14 4.60 -0.14
CA GLY A 58 10.40 5.85 -0.86
C GLY A 58 11.76 6.46 -0.52
N PHE A 59 12.10 6.46 0.77
CA PHE A 59 13.41 6.91 1.26
C PHE A 59 14.55 6.08 0.64
N LEU A 60 14.43 4.76 0.68
CA LEU A 60 15.45 3.84 0.16
C LEU A 60 15.61 3.97 -1.36
N LEU A 61 14.50 3.99 -2.10
CA LEU A 61 14.53 4.07 -3.55
C LEU A 61 15.14 5.39 -4.05
N LEU A 62 14.91 6.51 -3.36
CA LEU A 62 15.52 7.78 -3.74
C LEU A 62 17.05 7.75 -3.60
N ARG A 63 17.54 7.05 -2.57
CA ARG A 63 18.98 6.84 -2.33
C ARG A 63 19.60 5.91 -3.37
N LEU A 64 18.92 4.81 -3.71
CA LEU A 64 19.47 3.75 -4.56
C LEU A 64 19.37 4.03 -6.06
N LEU A 65 18.33 4.71 -6.52
CA LEU A 65 18.10 4.91 -7.95
C LEU A 65 19.03 6.00 -8.51
N ASP A 66 19.50 5.84 -9.74
CA ASP A 66 20.29 6.85 -10.45
C ASP A 66 19.47 8.05 -10.91
N LYS A 67 20.12 9.21 -11.09
CA LYS A 67 19.49 10.54 -11.31
C LYS A 67 18.43 10.59 -12.42
N GLY A 68 18.50 9.74 -13.44
CA GLY A 68 17.52 9.68 -14.53
C GLY A 68 16.15 9.11 -14.10
N ASN A 69 15.11 9.95 -14.16
CA ASN A 69 13.70 9.59 -13.93
C ASN A 69 13.39 8.96 -12.56
N LYS A 70 14.17 9.28 -11.51
CA LYS A 70 14.00 8.70 -10.16
C LYS A 70 12.54 8.69 -9.68
N PHE A 71 11.87 9.84 -9.72
CA PHE A 71 10.48 9.95 -9.25
C PHE A 71 9.52 9.02 -9.98
N LYS A 72 9.60 8.95 -11.31
CA LYS A 72 8.78 8.03 -12.12
C LYS A 72 9.04 6.58 -11.74
N LYS A 73 10.31 6.20 -11.54
CA LYS A 73 10.71 4.86 -11.11
C LYS A 73 10.18 4.54 -9.70
N ILE A 74 10.26 5.48 -8.76
CA ILE A 74 9.74 5.30 -7.39
C ILE A 74 8.23 5.06 -7.42
N ILE A 75 7.49 5.88 -8.16
CA ILE A 75 6.04 5.71 -8.32
C ILE A 75 5.72 4.34 -8.91
N LEU A 76 6.38 3.96 -10.01
CA LEU A 76 6.11 2.69 -10.68
C LEU A 76 6.46 1.48 -9.81
N ILE A 77 7.61 1.50 -9.13
CA ILE A 77 8.01 0.43 -8.21
C ILE A 77 7.02 0.34 -7.04
N SER A 78 6.63 1.48 -6.46
CA SER A 78 5.68 1.50 -5.34
C SER A 78 4.30 0.97 -5.76
N LEU A 79 3.83 1.37 -6.95
CA LEU A 79 2.57 0.91 -7.53
C LEU A 79 2.59 -0.61 -7.73
N ILE A 80 3.62 -1.14 -8.39
CA ILE A 80 3.75 -2.58 -8.67
C ILE A 80 3.85 -3.35 -7.36
N LEU A 81 4.72 -2.93 -6.45
CA LEU A 81 4.93 -3.63 -5.18
C LEU A 81 3.66 -3.63 -4.32
N SER A 82 2.96 -2.51 -4.26
CA SER A 82 1.70 -2.45 -3.52
C SER A 82 0.60 -3.28 -4.16
N LEU A 83 0.47 -3.29 -5.48
CA LEU A 83 -0.48 -4.18 -6.17
C LEU A 83 -0.16 -5.65 -5.89
N LEU A 84 1.13 -6.02 -5.86
CA LEU A 84 1.55 -7.37 -5.50
C LEU A 84 1.15 -7.71 -4.07
N PHE A 85 1.28 -6.80 -3.10
CA PHE A 85 0.83 -7.04 -1.73
C PHE A 85 -0.68 -7.29 -1.67
N GLU A 86 -1.49 -6.45 -2.31
CA GLU A 86 -2.95 -6.63 -2.34
C GLU A 86 -3.36 -7.96 -2.99
N ILE A 87 -2.69 -8.36 -4.08
CA ILE A 87 -2.92 -9.65 -4.75
C ILE A 87 -2.53 -10.81 -3.83
N ILE A 88 -1.39 -10.71 -3.13
CA ILE A 88 -0.96 -11.72 -2.17
C ILE A 88 -1.97 -11.83 -1.02
N GLN A 89 -2.46 -10.72 -0.48
CA GLN A 89 -3.48 -10.71 0.58
C GLN A 89 -4.77 -11.38 0.11
N LEU A 90 -5.21 -11.10 -1.11
CA LEU A 90 -6.39 -11.72 -1.72
C LEU A 90 -6.25 -13.25 -1.87
N ILE A 91 -5.13 -13.72 -2.42
CA ILE A 91 -4.86 -15.15 -2.65
C ILE A 91 -4.70 -15.90 -1.32
N THR A 92 -3.98 -15.29 -0.38
CA THR A 92 -3.73 -15.87 0.95
C THR A 92 -4.93 -15.77 1.88
N GLY A 93 -5.89 -14.89 1.60
CA GLY A 93 -7.09 -14.68 2.43
C GLY A 93 -6.81 -13.98 3.76
N ILE A 94 -5.63 -13.39 3.93
CA ILE A 94 -5.26 -12.64 5.13
C ILE A 94 -5.93 -11.26 5.13
N GLY A 95 -6.28 -10.75 3.95
CA GLY A 95 -6.98 -9.48 3.78
C GLY A 95 -7.81 -9.46 2.49
N ASN A 96 -8.46 -8.31 2.26
CA ASN A 96 -9.19 -8.04 1.03
C ASN A 96 -8.35 -7.12 0.16
N PHE A 97 -8.48 -7.26 -1.16
CA PHE A 97 -7.87 -6.32 -2.09
C PHE A 97 -8.57 -4.96 -1.97
N ASP A 98 -7.81 -3.90 -1.73
CA ASP A 98 -8.31 -2.52 -1.74
C ASP A 98 -7.41 -1.62 -2.61
N ILE A 99 -7.98 -1.10 -3.71
CA ILE A 99 -7.25 -0.18 -4.60
C ILE A 99 -6.83 1.11 -3.89
N ASP A 100 -7.52 1.50 -2.82
CA ASP A 100 -7.19 2.70 -2.07
C ASP A 100 -5.94 2.52 -1.22
N ASP A 101 -5.67 1.30 -0.75
CA ASP A 101 -4.46 0.96 -0.02
C ASP A 101 -3.24 1.08 -0.94
N VAL A 102 -3.38 0.71 -2.22
CA VAL A 102 -2.38 0.96 -3.27
C VAL A 102 -2.09 2.45 -3.44
N ILE A 103 -3.13 3.28 -3.49
CA ILE A 103 -2.99 4.73 -3.62
C ILE A 103 -2.27 5.31 -2.39
N LEU A 104 -2.69 4.91 -1.19
CA LEU A 104 -2.08 5.35 0.07
C LEU A 104 -0.61 4.94 0.17
N ASN A 105 -0.25 3.74 -0.29
CA ASN A 105 1.12 3.24 -0.32
C ASN A 105 2.00 4.05 -1.29
N VAL A 106 1.50 4.40 -2.48
CA VAL A 106 2.23 5.29 -3.40
C VAL A 106 2.40 6.70 -2.80
N ILE A 107 1.39 7.23 -2.12
CA ILE A 107 1.51 8.50 -1.38
C ILE A 107 2.57 8.37 -0.28
N GLY A 108 2.57 7.26 0.46
CA GLY A 108 3.57 6.93 1.48
C GLY A 108 5.00 6.96 0.95
N SER A 109 5.26 6.40 -0.23
CA SER A 109 6.59 6.46 -0.82
C SER A 109 6.98 7.88 -1.25
N MET A 110 6.03 8.71 -1.70
CA MET A 110 6.31 10.13 -1.96
C MET A 110 6.62 10.90 -0.68
N VAL A 111 5.95 10.59 0.44
CA VAL A 111 6.31 11.13 1.76
C VAL A 111 7.72 10.70 2.14
N GLY A 112 8.10 9.44 1.91
CA GLY A 112 9.47 8.95 2.12
C GLY A 112 10.54 9.72 1.36
N VAL A 113 10.25 10.13 0.12
CA VAL A 113 11.11 10.99 -0.69
C VAL A 113 11.28 12.37 -0.06
N ILE A 114 10.19 12.98 0.42
CA ILE A 114 10.24 14.28 1.11
C ILE A 114 11.10 14.16 2.36
N VAL A 115 10.88 13.11 3.16
CA VAL A 115 11.65 12.82 4.37
C VAL A 115 13.14 12.72 4.05
N TYR A 116 13.55 11.92 3.06
CA TYR A 116 14.96 11.82 2.65
C TYR A 116 15.58 13.18 2.30
N ASN A 117 14.89 13.99 1.50
CA ASN A 117 15.39 15.31 1.10
C ASN A 117 15.56 16.26 2.30
N LEU A 118 14.68 16.18 3.31
CA LEU A 118 14.83 16.92 4.55
C LEU A 118 16.06 16.46 5.34
N PHE A 119 16.29 15.14 5.43
CA PHE A 119 17.45 14.57 6.11
C PHE A 119 18.79 14.98 5.46
N GLU A 120 18.87 15.01 4.13
CA GLU A 120 20.10 15.45 3.44
C GLU A 120 20.36 16.95 3.62
N LYS A 121 19.31 17.78 3.60
CA LYS A 121 19.44 19.23 3.85
C LYS A 121 19.97 19.54 5.25
N VAL A 122 19.54 18.80 6.26
CA VAL A 122 20.02 18.99 7.64
C VAL A 122 21.50 18.59 7.81
N LYS A 123 22.00 17.68 6.96
CA LYS A 123 23.43 17.29 6.95
C LYS A 123 24.34 18.26 6.19
N THR A 124 23.79 19.17 5.40
CA THR A 124 24.56 20.14 4.59
C THR A 124 24.73 21.44 5.36
#